data_AF-A0A170Z3M4-F1
#
_entry.id   AF-A0A170Z3M4-F1
#
_cell.length_a   1.000
_cell.length_b   1.000
_cell.length_c   1.000
_cell.angle_alpha   90.00
_cell.angle_beta   90.00
_cell.angle_gamma   90.00
#
_symmetry.space_group_name_H-M   'P 1'
#
loop_
_entity.id
_entity.type
_entity.pdbx_description
1 polymer ?
#
loop_
_entity_poly.entity_id
_entity_poly.type
_entity_poly.pdbx_seq_one_letter_code
_entity_poly.pdbx_strand_id
1 'polypeptide(L)'
;KAAAAGRIPTSHHRRDSLPSEQEILTSRVIDRSLRPLFLSGNYNEIQIICNVLAVDGIHDPEVLCVNAASTALALSNIPWNGPIGCIRLGLIEDKVIVAPTRRDLANSSLNMLVTAAPQNLVIMLEAAADNVLQQDFLKAIKTGVKECQRLIQ
;
A
#
# COMPACT_ATOMS: atom_id res chain seq x y z
N LYS A 1 -4.24 -9.48 12.39
CA LYS A 1 -4.87 -10.54 13.22
C LYS A 1 -4.26 -11.90 12.92
N ALA A 2 -3.81 -12.66 13.92
CA ALA A 2 -3.24 -14.00 13.70
C ALA A 2 -4.23 -14.97 13.02
N ALA A 3 -5.52 -14.82 13.32
CA ALA A 3 -6.60 -15.62 12.74
C ALA A 3 -6.69 -15.49 11.21
N ALA A 4 -6.25 -14.37 10.63
CA ALA A 4 -6.24 -14.19 9.17
C ALA A 4 -5.32 -15.18 8.46
N ALA A 5 -4.29 -15.69 9.14
CA ALA A 5 -3.39 -16.72 8.67
C ALA A 5 -3.73 -18.12 9.22
N GLY A 6 -4.91 -18.29 9.82
CA GLY A 6 -5.33 -19.55 10.46
C GLY A 6 -4.53 -19.89 11.72
N ARG A 7 -3.95 -18.89 12.40
CA ARG A 7 -3.09 -19.09 13.58
C ARG A 7 -3.73 -18.51 14.85
N ILE A 8 -3.48 -19.18 15.97
CA ILE A 8 -3.76 -18.64 17.31
C ILE A 8 -2.55 -17.80 17.76
N PRO A 9 -2.75 -16.59 18.34
CA PRO A 9 -1.64 -15.79 18.84
C PRO A 9 -0.74 -16.55 19.81
N THR A 10 0.57 -16.33 19.72
CA THR A 10 1.58 -16.98 20.57
C THR A 10 1.81 -16.27 21.90
N SER A 11 1.18 -15.10 22.10
CA SER A 11 1.25 -14.36 23.36
C SER A 11 0.68 -15.17 24.53
N HIS A 12 1.14 -14.89 25.76
CA HIS A 12 0.66 -15.58 26.96
C HIS A 12 -0.86 -15.57 27.09
N HIS A 13 -1.48 -14.42 26.77
CA HIS A 13 -2.94 -14.23 26.81
C HIS A 13 -3.67 -14.75 25.57
N ARG A 14 -2.97 -15.29 24.56
CA ARG A 14 -3.54 -15.74 23.27
C ARG A 14 -4.36 -14.66 22.55
N ARG A 15 -3.96 -13.40 22.71
CA ARG A 15 -4.60 -12.22 22.10
C ARG A 15 -3.59 -11.39 21.31
N ASP A 16 -4.06 -10.80 20.22
CA ASP A 16 -3.37 -9.72 19.53
C ASP A 16 -3.46 -8.47 20.43
N SER A 17 -2.33 -7.91 20.86
CA SER A 17 -2.31 -6.79 21.82
C SER A 17 -1.69 -5.53 21.21
N LEU A 18 -0.35 -5.49 21.16
CA LEU A 18 0.39 -4.35 20.67
C LEU A 18 0.53 -4.43 19.14
N PRO A 19 0.40 -3.29 18.44
CA PRO A 19 0.73 -3.23 17.02
C PRO A 19 2.19 -3.65 16.80
N SER A 20 2.40 -4.56 15.85
CA SER A 20 3.71 -4.90 15.33
C SER A 20 4.33 -3.75 14.53
N GLU A 21 5.64 -3.76 14.34
CA GLU A 21 6.33 -2.78 13.50
C GLU A 21 5.74 -2.72 12.08
N GLN A 22 5.40 -3.88 11.50
CA GLN A 22 4.78 -3.96 10.18
C GLN A 22 3.40 -3.28 10.16
N GLU A 23 2.58 -3.47 11.19
CA GLU A 23 1.27 -2.81 11.31
C GLU A 23 1.41 -1.28 11.45
N ILE A 24 2.43 -0.83 12.20
CA ILE A 24 2.75 0.60 12.34
C ILE A 24 3.21 1.19 11.01
N LEU A 25 4.13 0.52 10.30
CA LEU A 25 4.63 0.97 9.00
C LEU A 25 3.52 1.01 7.95
N THR A 26 2.68 -0.02 7.89
CA THR A 26 1.49 -0.06 7.01
C THR A 26 0.54 1.10 7.31
N SER A 27 0.29 1.38 8.60
CA SER A 27 -0.55 2.51 9.02
C SER A 27 0.03 3.85 8.56
N ARG A 28 1.36 4.03 8.63
CA ARG A 28 2.04 5.24 8.15
C ARG A 28 1.99 5.36 6.62
N VAL A 29 2.06 4.24 5.90
CA VAL A 29 1.91 4.21 4.43
C VAL A 29 0.51 4.67 4.03
N ILE A 30 -0.52 4.16 4.70
CA ILE A 30 -1.91 4.60 4.49
C ILE A 30 -2.06 6.09 4.80
N ASP A 31 -1.53 6.54 5.94
CA ASP A 31 -1.60 7.93 6.37
C ASP A 31 -0.98 8.90 5.35
N ARG A 32 0.27 8.64 4.94
CA ARG A 32 0.99 9.48 3.96
C ARG A 32 0.31 9.51 2.59
N SER A 33 -0.38 8.44 2.22
CA SER A 33 -1.07 8.33 0.94
C SER A 33 -2.40 9.09 0.90
N LEU A 34 -3.04 9.30 2.05
CA LEU A 34 -4.38 9.90 2.12
C LEU A 34 -4.36 11.33 2.69
N ARG A 35 -3.49 11.61 3.66
CA ARG A 35 -3.46 12.87 4.41
C ARG A 35 -3.37 14.14 3.54
N PRO A 36 -2.54 14.19 2.47
CA PRO A 36 -2.45 15.38 1.62
C PRO A 36 -3.73 15.69 0.82
N LEU A 37 -4.66 14.74 0.72
CA LEU A 37 -5.86 14.85 -0.10
C LEU A 37 -7.07 15.41 0.64
N PHE A 38 -6.99 15.57 1.97
CA PHE A 38 -8.04 16.24 2.71
C PHE A 38 -8.02 17.74 2.42
N LEU A 39 -9.22 18.33 2.29
CA LEU A 39 -9.37 19.75 2.03
C LEU A 39 -8.74 20.58 3.16
N SER A 40 -8.08 21.68 2.80
CA SER A 40 -7.59 22.64 3.78
C SER A 40 -8.76 23.14 4.64
N GLY A 41 -8.55 23.20 5.96
CA GLY A 41 -9.57 23.62 6.93
C GLY A 41 -10.56 22.53 7.34
N ASN A 42 -10.41 21.29 6.87
CA ASN A 42 -11.16 20.16 7.43
C ASN A 42 -10.49 19.71 8.74
N TYR A 43 -11.12 20.03 9.87
CA TYR A 43 -10.67 19.65 11.22
C TYR A 43 -11.52 18.54 11.85
N ASN A 44 -12.40 17.92 11.06
CA ASN A 44 -13.20 16.80 11.55
C ASN A 44 -12.27 15.61 11.89
N GLU A 45 -12.59 14.92 12.98
CA GLU A 45 -11.87 13.71 13.36
C GLU A 45 -12.19 12.59 12.36
N ILE A 46 -11.15 12.00 11.77
CA ILE A 46 -11.26 10.92 10.79
C ILE A 46 -10.40 9.77 11.30
N GLN A 47 -11.02 8.60 11.46
CA GLN A 47 -10.33 7.37 11.81
C GLN A 47 -10.54 6.32 10.72
N ILE A 48 -9.44 5.74 10.25
CA ILE A 48 -9.45 4.65 9.28
C ILE A 48 -8.92 3.40 9.99
N ILE A 49 -9.68 2.31 9.93
CA ILE A 49 -9.33 1.04 10.57
C ILE A 49 -9.27 -0.04 9.49
N CYS A 50 -8.07 -0.50 9.15
CA CYS A 50 -7.85 -1.60 8.22
C CYS A 50 -7.61 -2.90 8.99
N ASN A 51 -8.61 -3.78 9.00
CA ASN A 51 -8.51 -5.10 9.61
C ASN A 51 -8.27 -6.18 8.55
N VAL A 52 -7.10 -6.80 8.58
CA VAL A 52 -6.82 -7.97 7.73
C VAL A 52 -7.56 -9.19 8.29
N LEU A 53 -8.51 -9.71 7.52
CA LEU A 53 -9.38 -10.83 7.91
C LEU A 53 -8.93 -12.18 7.33
N ALA A 54 -8.25 -12.17 6.19
CA ALA A 54 -7.69 -13.35 5.54
C ALA A 54 -6.42 -12.97 4.78
N VAL A 55 -5.44 -13.88 4.72
CA VAL A 55 -4.24 -13.75 3.88
C VAL A 55 -3.99 -15.04 3.12
N ASP A 56 -3.54 -14.92 1.88
CA ASP A 56 -3.18 -16.05 1.02
C ASP A 56 -1.75 -16.58 1.29
N GLY A 57 -0.93 -15.80 2.01
CA GLY A 57 0.48 -16.09 2.25
C GLY A 57 1.39 -15.86 1.04
N ILE A 58 0.84 -15.39 -0.08
CA ILE A 58 1.55 -15.17 -1.35
C ILE A 58 1.82 -13.69 -1.54
N HIS A 59 0.82 -12.85 -1.29
CA HIS A 59 0.91 -11.40 -1.44
C HIS A 59 1.02 -10.70 -0.08
N ASP A 60 1.53 -9.47 -0.11
CA ASP A 60 1.55 -8.60 1.07
C ASP A 60 0.22 -7.83 1.15
N PRO A 61 -0.51 -7.90 2.28
CA PRO A 61 -1.79 -7.19 2.41
C PRO A 61 -1.63 -5.66 2.41
N GLU A 62 -0.43 -5.10 2.58
CA GLU A 62 -0.22 -3.65 2.66
C GLU A 62 -0.86 -2.88 1.48
N VAL A 63 -0.63 -3.32 0.24
CA VAL A 63 -1.22 -2.67 -0.96
C VAL A 63 -2.74 -2.72 -0.92
N LEU A 64 -3.30 -3.86 -0.53
CA LEU A 64 -4.74 -4.03 -0.41
C LEU A 64 -5.32 -3.14 0.70
N CYS A 65 -4.63 -2.97 1.82
CA CYS A 65 -5.06 -2.08 2.90
C CYS A 65 -5.15 -0.62 2.43
N VAL A 66 -4.17 -0.13 1.65
CA VAL A 66 -4.21 1.22 1.10
C VAL A 66 -5.38 1.40 0.13
N ASN A 67 -5.57 0.44 -0.78
CA ASN A 67 -6.68 0.47 -1.73
C ASN A 67 -8.03 0.38 -1.01
N ALA A 68 -8.16 -0.48 0.01
CA ALA A 68 -9.37 -0.59 0.81
C ALA A 68 -9.69 0.69 1.60
N ALA A 69 -8.68 1.35 2.16
CA ALA A 69 -8.85 2.65 2.82
C ALA A 69 -9.32 3.73 1.85
N SER A 70 -8.73 3.78 0.65
CA SER A 70 -9.14 4.66 -0.44
C SER A 70 -10.60 4.42 -0.84
N THR A 71 -10.99 3.16 -1.07
CA THR A 71 -12.38 2.80 -1.39
C THR A 71 -13.34 3.15 -0.26
N ALA A 72 -12.98 2.88 1.00
CA ALA A 72 -13.82 3.20 2.15
C ALA A 72 -14.08 4.72 2.25
N LEU A 73 -13.04 5.55 2.04
CA LEU A 73 -13.20 7.01 2.00
C LEU A 73 -14.02 7.46 0.79
N ALA A 74 -13.83 6.87 -0.39
CA ALA A 74 -14.60 7.20 -1.59
C ALA A 74 -16.10 6.90 -1.45
N LEU A 75 -16.46 5.88 -0.67
CA LEU A 75 -17.85 5.54 -0.36
C LEU A 75 -18.42 6.36 0.81
N SER A 76 -17.57 7.06 1.56
CA SER A 76 -18.00 7.87 2.71
C SER A 76 -18.50 9.25 2.28
N ASN A 77 -19.07 9.99 3.24
CA ASN A 77 -19.44 11.39 3.08
C ASN A 77 -18.30 12.37 3.44
N ILE A 78 -17.08 11.87 3.70
CA ILE A 78 -15.95 12.70 4.08
C ILE A 78 -15.43 13.44 2.83
N PRO A 79 -15.29 14.78 2.86
CA PRO A 79 -14.78 15.52 1.73
C PRO A 79 -13.25 15.35 1.60
N TRP A 80 -12.80 14.82 0.46
CA TRP A 80 -11.39 14.60 0.14
C TRP A 80 -11.18 14.53 -1.39
N ASN A 81 -9.95 14.75 -1.84
CA ASN A 81 -9.57 14.82 -3.25
C ASN A 81 -9.07 13.46 -3.81
N GLY A 82 -9.67 12.37 -3.35
CA GLY A 82 -9.39 11.02 -3.86
C GLY A 82 -10.25 10.65 -5.09
N PRO A 83 -10.37 9.36 -5.41
CA PRO A 83 -9.71 8.21 -4.77
C PRO A 83 -8.22 8.12 -5.12
N ILE A 84 -7.49 7.23 -4.46
CA ILE A 84 -6.14 6.83 -4.86
C ILE A 84 -6.09 5.34 -5.24
N GLY A 85 -5.15 4.99 -6.11
CA GLY A 85 -4.71 3.63 -6.37
C GLY A 85 -3.31 3.41 -5.82
N CYS A 86 -3.07 2.22 -5.27
CA CYS A 86 -1.80 1.76 -4.73
C CYS A 86 -1.38 0.47 -5.43
N ILE A 87 -0.11 0.40 -5.83
CA ILE A 87 0.48 -0.80 -6.42
C ILE A 87 1.90 -0.99 -5.90
N ARG A 88 2.33 -2.26 -5.81
CA ARG A 88 3.73 -2.63 -5.55
C ARG A 88 4.38 -3.13 -6.84
N LEU A 89 5.64 -2.78 -7.01
CA LEU A 89 6.46 -3.10 -8.18
C LEU A 89 7.76 -3.76 -7.74
N GLY A 90 8.20 -4.72 -8.55
CA GLY A 90 9.52 -5.33 -8.49
C GLY A 90 10.33 -5.08 -9.76
N LEU A 91 11.62 -5.38 -9.71
CA LEU A 91 12.55 -5.40 -10.85
C LEU A 91 13.37 -6.69 -10.81
N ILE A 92 13.06 -7.63 -11.70
CA ILE A 92 13.72 -8.93 -11.82
C ILE A 92 14.25 -9.04 -13.25
N GLU A 93 15.55 -9.30 -13.42
CA GLU A 93 16.20 -9.39 -14.74
C GLU A 93 15.84 -8.19 -15.65
N ASP A 94 15.95 -6.97 -15.10
CA ASP A 94 15.64 -5.69 -15.77
C ASP A 94 14.18 -5.53 -16.26
N LYS A 95 13.28 -6.40 -15.79
CA LYS A 95 11.84 -6.35 -16.08
C LYS A 95 11.06 -5.91 -14.86
N VAL A 96 10.22 -4.89 -15.06
CA VAL A 96 9.31 -4.40 -14.03
C VAL A 96 8.18 -5.41 -13.86
N ILE A 97 8.04 -5.93 -12.64
CA ILE A 97 6.98 -6.86 -12.26
C ILE A 97 5.92 -6.09 -11.47
N VAL A 98 4.67 -6.14 -11.92
CA VAL A 98 3.52 -5.50 -11.25
C VAL A 98 2.91 -6.48 -10.26
N ALA A 99 2.58 -6.01 -9.05
CA ALA A 99 2.03 -6.82 -7.97
C ALA A 99 2.84 -8.11 -7.71
N PRO A 100 4.17 -8.01 -7.50
CA PRO A 100 5.02 -9.18 -7.30
C PRO A 100 4.60 -9.97 -6.05
N THR A 101 4.74 -11.29 -6.11
CA THR A 101 4.57 -12.13 -4.93
C THR A 101 5.73 -11.94 -3.94
N ARG A 102 5.58 -12.43 -2.71
CA ARG A 102 6.68 -12.45 -1.73
C ARG A 102 7.93 -13.18 -2.25
N ARG A 103 7.75 -14.20 -3.09
CA ARG A 103 8.88 -14.95 -3.70
C ARG A 103 9.56 -14.12 -4.78
N ASP A 104 8.79 -13.42 -5.59
CA ASP A 104 9.33 -12.53 -6.62
C ASP A 104 10.15 -11.40 -5.98
N LEU A 105 9.62 -10.78 -4.91
CA LEU A 105 10.31 -9.72 -4.16
C LEU A 105 11.65 -10.18 -3.56
N ALA A 106 11.79 -11.45 -3.18
CA ALA A 106 13.04 -11.98 -2.66
C ALA A 106 14.16 -12.03 -3.71
N ASN A 107 13.81 -12.11 -5.00
CA ASN A 107 14.73 -12.10 -6.12
C ASN A 107 14.77 -10.73 -6.83
N SER A 108 14.10 -9.73 -6.27
CA SER A 108 13.91 -8.43 -6.90
C SER A 108 14.95 -7.43 -6.43
N SER A 109 15.58 -6.74 -7.39
CA SER A 109 16.49 -5.61 -7.12
C SER A 109 15.76 -4.33 -6.72
N LEU A 110 14.43 -4.30 -6.87
CA LEU A 110 13.56 -3.18 -6.48
C LEU A 110 12.36 -3.68 -5.69
N ASN A 111 11.99 -3.01 -4.62
CA ASN A 111 10.68 -3.13 -4.00
C ASN A 111 10.12 -1.72 -3.85
N MET A 112 9.16 -1.35 -4.69
CA MET A 112 8.60 -0.01 -4.74
C MET A 112 7.09 -0.08 -4.55
N LEU A 113 6.56 0.68 -3.61
CA LEU A 113 5.15 0.96 -3.45
C LEU A 113 4.87 2.38 -3.96
N VAL A 114 3.87 2.49 -4.83
CA VAL A 114 3.46 3.76 -5.45
C VAL A 114 1.99 4.00 -5.17
N THR A 115 1.65 5.19 -4.71
CA THR A 115 0.27 5.67 -4.67
C THR A 115 0.09 6.86 -5.61
N ALA A 116 -1.01 6.82 -6.37
CA ALA A 116 -1.36 7.87 -7.29
C ALA A 116 -2.87 8.15 -7.24
N ALA A 117 -3.23 9.41 -7.43
CA ALA A 117 -4.58 9.91 -7.61
C ALA A 117 -4.91 10.01 -9.12
N PRO A 118 -6.14 10.39 -9.50
CA PRO A 118 -6.49 10.71 -10.87
C PRO A 118 -5.52 11.67 -11.56
N GLN A 119 -5.55 11.70 -12.89
CA GLN A 119 -4.66 12.52 -13.72
C GLN A 119 -3.16 12.23 -13.52
N ASN A 120 -2.82 10.99 -13.12
CA ASN A 120 -1.44 10.56 -12.89
C ASN A 120 -0.70 11.31 -11.77
N LEU A 121 -1.42 11.93 -10.83
CA LEU A 121 -0.81 12.64 -9.71
C LEU A 121 -0.21 11.65 -8.71
N VAL A 122 1.12 11.58 -8.65
CA VAL A 122 1.83 10.76 -7.65
C VAL A 122 1.69 11.41 -6.28
N ILE A 123 1.24 10.64 -5.29
CA ILE A 123 1.05 11.13 -3.91
C ILE A 123 2.20 10.67 -3.02
N MET A 124 2.51 9.37 -3.04
CA MET A 124 3.52 8.79 -2.17
C MET A 124 4.30 7.69 -2.90
N LEU A 125 5.61 7.65 -2.63
CA LEU A 125 6.52 6.61 -3.05
C LEU A 125 7.28 6.10 -1.82
N GLU A 126 7.33 4.80 -1.66
CA GLU A 126 8.19 4.10 -0.71
C GLU A 126 8.98 3.06 -1.49
N ALA A 127 10.31 3.08 -1.43
CA ALA A 127 11.12 2.17 -2.22
C ALA A 127 12.38 1.73 -1.49
N ALA A 128 12.72 0.45 -1.66
CA ALA A 128 14.02 -0.13 -1.38
C ALA A 128 14.60 -0.66 -2.70
N ALA A 129 15.86 -0.35 -3.00
CA ALA A 129 16.49 -0.73 -4.25
C ALA A 129 17.96 -1.12 -4.03
N ASP A 130 18.42 -2.14 -4.75
CA ASP A 130 19.81 -2.60 -4.76
C ASP A 130 20.47 -2.20 -6.09
N ASN A 131 21.18 -1.07 -6.06
CA ASN A 131 21.95 -0.51 -7.18
C ASN A 131 21.20 -0.48 -8.54
N VAL A 132 19.94 -0.03 -8.52
CA VAL A 132 19.09 0.06 -9.71
C VAL A 132 19.42 1.32 -10.51
N LEU A 133 19.52 1.19 -11.84
CA LEU A 133 19.73 2.32 -12.74
C LEU A 133 18.55 3.30 -12.67
N GLN A 134 18.85 4.60 -12.73
CA GLN A 134 17.82 5.65 -12.66
C GLN A 134 16.74 5.49 -13.73
N GLN A 135 17.09 5.03 -14.94
CA GLN A 135 16.14 4.83 -16.03
C GLN A 135 15.12 3.74 -15.71
N ASP A 136 15.56 2.64 -15.10
CA ASP A 136 14.68 1.53 -14.69
C ASP A 136 13.82 1.91 -13.49
N PHE A 137 14.37 2.69 -12.55
CA PHE A 137 13.60 3.25 -11.44
C PHE A 137 12.45 4.16 -11.94
N LEU A 138 12.75 5.06 -12.88
CA LEU A 138 11.74 5.93 -13.50
C LEU A 138 10.72 5.14 -14.33
N LYS A 139 11.16 4.07 -15.01
CA LYS A 139 10.27 3.15 -15.73
C LYS A 139 9.32 2.42 -14.78
N ALA A 140 9.80 1.99 -13.61
CA ALA A 140 8.98 1.40 -12.57
C ALA A 140 7.91 2.39 -12.09
N ILE A 141 8.29 3.63 -11.74
CA ILE A 141 7.32 4.67 -11.33
C ILE A 141 6.24 4.87 -12.39
N LYS A 142 6.63 5.07 -13.67
CA LYS A 142 5.66 5.29 -14.76
C LYS A 142 4.71 4.11 -14.92
N THR A 143 5.23 2.89 -14.79
CA THR A 143 4.43 1.66 -14.85
C THR A 143 3.45 1.61 -13.68
N GLY A 144 3.92 1.89 -12.46
CA GLY A 144 3.08 1.92 -11.26
C GLY A 144 1.94 2.91 -11.36
N VAL A 145 2.23 4.16 -11.74
CA VAL A 145 1.21 5.20 -11.89
C VAL A 145 0.14 4.79 -12.90
N LYS A 146 0.53 4.18 -14.02
CA LYS A 146 -0.41 3.67 -15.02
C LYS A 146 -1.30 2.57 -14.45
N GLU A 147 -0.76 1.63 -13.69
CA GLU A 147 -1.55 0.56 -13.06
C GLU A 147 -2.46 1.11 -11.94
N CYS A 148 -2.01 2.12 -11.19
CA CYS A 148 -2.87 2.81 -10.22
C CYS A 148 -4.10 3.45 -10.90
N GLN A 149 -3.96 4.03 -12.10
CA GLN A 149 -5.12 4.58 -12.81
C GLN A 149 -6.16 3.51 -13.17
N ARG A 150 -5.74 2.28 -13.47
CA ARG A 150 -6.67 1.17 -13.74
C ARG A 150 -7.45 0.73 -12.52
N LEU A 151 -6.87 0.87 -11.32
CA LEU A 151 -7.55 0.56 -10.05
C LEU A 151 -8.58 1.64 -9.65
N ILE A 152 -8.39 2.87 -10.13
CA ILE A 152 -9.24 4.02 -9.82
C ILE A 152 -10.49 4.08 -10.72
N GLN A 153 -10.38 3.60 -11.96
CA GLN A 153 -11.47 3.57 -12.95
C GLN A 153 -12.59 2.61 -12.54
#